data_AF-A0A157ZT46-F1
#
_entry.id   AF-A0A157ZT46-F1
#
_cell.length_a   1.000
_cell.length_b   1.000
_cell.length_c   1.000
_cell.angle_alpha   90.00
_cell.angle_beta   90.00
_cell.angle_gamma   90.00
#
_symmetry.space_group_name_H-M   'P 1'
#
loop_
_entity.id
_entity.type
_entity.pdbx_description
1 polymer ?
#
loop_
_entity_poly.entity_id
_entity_poly.type
_entity_poly.pdbx_seq_one_letter_code
_entity_poly.pdbx_strand_id
1 'polypeptide(L)' 'MDSSRLIRMLLDDGWELVRIRGSHHHFKHRSGNRRVTVTHPRKDVPIGTVRAVLKGAGMLNRLYSS' A
#
# COMPACT_ATOMS: atom_id res chain seq x y z
N MET A 1 -8.83 -1.42 -9.35
CA MET A 1 -7.46 -1.80 -8.94
C MET A 1 -7.59 -2.96 -7.98
N ASP A 2 -6.89 -4.05 -8.26
CA ASP A 2 -6.82 -5.19 -7.34
C ASP A 2 -5.75 -4.98 -6.26
N SER A 3 -5.91 -5.71 -5.16
CA SER A 3 -4.98 -5.66 -4.02
C SER A 3 -3.57 -6.11 -4.39
N SER A 4 -3.40 -7.04 -5.34
CA SER A 4 -2.09 -7.54 -5.75
C SER A 4 -1.29 -6.45 -6.48
N ARG A 5 -1.94 -5.69 -7.35
CA ARG A 5 -1.36 -4.52 -8.02
C ARG A 5 -0.96 -3.43 -7.03
N LEU A 6 -1.82 -3.15 -6.03
CA LEU A 6 -1.49 -2.19 -4.98
C LEU A 6 -0.29 -2.64 -4.13
N ILE A 7 -0.23 -3.92 -3.77
CA ILE A 7 0.91 -4.51 -3.05
C ILE A 7 2.19 -4.39 -3.89
N ARG A 8 2.14 -4.70 -5.18
CA ARG A 8 3.31 -4.58 -6.06
C ARG A 8 3.85 -3.15 -6.12
N MET A 9 2.97 -2.15 -6.24
CA MET A 9 3.39 -0.74 -6.19
C MET A 9 4.10 -0.38 -4.88
N LEU A 10 3.63 -0.90 -3.75
CA LEU A 10 4.30 -0.70 -2.46
C LEU A 10 5.69 -1.36 -2.46
N LEU A 11 5.80 -2.61 -2.91
CA LEU A 11 7.09 -3.32 -2.97
C LEU A 11 8.11 -2.56 -3.84
N ASP A 12 7.67 -2.06 -5.00
CA ASP A 12 8.51 -1.29 -5.94
C ASP A 12 8.98 0.05 -5.34
N ASP A 13 8.19 0.69 -4.47
CA ASP A 13 8.56 1.91 -3.72
C ASP A 13 9.42 1.60 -2.47
N GLY A 14 9.78 0.34 -2.24
CA GLY A 14 10.63 -0.09 -1.14
C GLY A 14 9.89 -0.35 0.17
N TRP A 15 8.61 -0.71 0.10
CA TRP A 15 7.87 -1.26 1.22
C TRP A 15 8.08 -2.77 1.35
N GLU A 16 8.05 -3.26 2.58
CA GLU A 16 8.24 -4.67 2.90
C GLU A 16 7.08 -5.16 3.76
N LEU A 17 6.62 -6.38 3.49
CA LEU A 17 5.59 -7.03 4.29
C LEU A 17 6.20 -7.48 5.63
N VAL A 18 5.74 -6.90 6.73
CA VAL A 18 6.28 -7.18 8.07
C VAL A 18 5.37 -8.07 8.91
N ARG A 19 4.07 -8.13 8.59
CA ARG A 19 3.10 -8.93 9.33
C ARG A 19 1.85 -9.21 8.51
N ILE A 20 1.28 -10.40 8.67
CA ILE A 20 -0.07 -10.73 8.21
C ILE A 20 -0.95 -11.07 9.42
N ARG A 21 -2.19 -10.56 9.44
CA ARG A 21 -3.25 -10.98 10.36
C ARG A 21 -4.53 -11.23 9.57
N GLY A 22 -4.84 -12.49 9.29
CA GLY A 22 -5.95 -12.84 8.40
C GLY A 22 -5.74 -12.19 7.03
N SER A 23 -6.72 -11.43 6.56
CA SER A 23 -6.62 -10.69 5.29
C SER A 23 -5.83 -9.39 5.39
N HIS A 24 -5.43 -8.93 6.58
CA HIS A 24 -4.69 -7.68 6.75
C HIS A 24 -3.19 -7.90 6.59
N HIS A 25 -2.63 -7.33 5.53
CA HIS A 25 -1.20 -7.35 5.23
C HIS A 25 -0.60 -6.00 5.63
N HIS A 26 0.32 -6.02 6.58
CA HIS A 26 0.97 -4.82 7.12
C HIS A 26 2.34 -4.65 6.50
N PHE A 27 2.57 -3.49 5.91
CA PHE A 27 3.82 -3.12 5.27
C PHE A 27 4.55 -2.04 6.05
N LYS A 28 5.88 -2.07 6.02
CA LYS A 28 6.77 -1.02 6.56
C LYS A 28 7.70 -0.54 5.44
N HIS A 29 7.97 0.76 5.38
CA HIS A 29 8.96 1.29 4.44
C HIS A 29 10.39 1.08 4.94
N ARG A 30 11.33 0.71 4.06
CA ARG A 30 12.74 0.48 4.44
C ARG A 30 13.43 1.71 5.01
N SER A 31 13.14 2.90 4.47
CA SER A 31 13.82 4.14 4.83
C SER A 31 13.20 4.85 6.04
N GLY A 32 12.15 4.30 6.66
CA GLY A 32 11.45 5.04 7.72
C GLY A 32 10.55 4.19 8.61
N ASN A 33 9.83 4.88 9.50
CA ASN A 33 8.93 4.23 10.45
C ASN A 33 7.46 4.24 10.00
N ARG A 34 7.19 4.52 8.71
CA ARG A 34 5.83 4.51 8.17
C ARG A 34 5.34 3.09 7.99
N ARG A 35 4.05 2.88 8.27
CA ARG A 35 3.36 1.60 8.09
C ARG A 35 2.05 1.80 7.36
N VAL A 36 1.71 0.89 6.45
CA VAL A 36 0.41 0.84 5.77
C VAL A 36 -0.17 -0.55 5.86
N THR A 37 -1.49 -0.66 5.75
CA THR A 37 -2.19 -1.94 5.77
C THR A 37 -3.01 -2.09 4.51
N VAL A 38 -2.88 -3.24 3.84
CA VAL A 38 -3.68 -3.60 2.67
C VAL A 38 -4.46 -4.86 2.99
N THR A 39 -5.77 -4.85 2.73
CA THR A 39 -6.58 -6.05 2.81
C THR A 39 -6.39 -6.88 1.54
N HIS A 40 -5.88 -8.10 1.68
CA HIS A 40 -5.63 -9.04 0.60
C HIS A 40 -6.06 -10.46 1.02
N PRO A 41 -6.70 -11.25 0.13
CA PRO A 41 -7.00 -10.95 -1.27
C PRO A 41 -8.27 -10.11 -1.47
N ARG A 42 -8.21 -9.14 -2.39
CA ARG A 42 -9.33 -8.32 -2.87
C ARG A 42 -9.16 -8.03 -4.37
N LYS A 43 -10.17 -8.37 -5.17
CA LYS A 43 -10.21 -8.12 -6.62
C LYS A 43 -10.45 -6.65 -6.96
N ASP A 44 -11.36 -6.00 -6.22
CA ASP A 44 -11.70 -4.60 -6.39
C ASP A 44 -11.52 -3.86 -5.07
N VAL A 45 -10.40 -3.16 -4.94
CA VAL A 45 -10.13 -2.30 -3.79
C VAL A 45 -10.81 -0.94 -4.06
N PRO A 46 -11.69 -0.47 -3.16
CA PRO A 46 -12.33 0.84 -3.33
C PRO A 46 -11.32 1.96 -3.51
N ILE A 47 -11.60 2.92 -4.38
CA ILE A 47 -10.68 4.02 -4.70
C ILE A 47 -10.29 4.82 -3.45
N GLY A 48 -11.20 4.98 -2.48
CA GLY A 48 -10.91 5.62 -1.20
C GLY A 48 -9.84 4.87 -0.39
N THR A 49 -9.89 3.53 -0.38
CA THR A 49 -8.88 2.69 0.27
C THR A 49 -7.54 2.78 -0.45
N VAL A 50 -7.54 2.73 -1.79
CA VAL A 50 -6.30 2.91 -2.58
C VAL A 50 -5.66 4.27 -2.26
N ARG A 51 -6.44 5.35 -2.29
CA ARG A 51 -5.95 6.70 -1.97
C ARG A 51 -5.43 6.81 -0.54
N ALA A 52 -6.12 6.21 0.44
CA ALA A 52 -5.68 6.20 1.82
C ALA A 52 -4.34 5.47 2.00
N VAL A 53 -4.18 4.31 1.37
CA VAL A 53 -2.92 3.54 1.38
C VAL A 53 -1.81 4.35 0.72
N LEU A 54 -2.02 4.88 -0.49
CA LEU A 54 -1.00 5.65 -1.20
C LEU A 54 -0.65 6.97 -0.50
N LYS A 55 -1.61 7.60 0.18
CA LYS A 55 -1.37 8.79 1.01
C LYS A 55 -0.52 8.44 2.22
N GLY A 56 -0.87 7.36 2.94
CA GLY A 56 -0.07 6.83 4.05
C GLY A 56 1.34 6.40 3.61
N ALA A 57 1.46 5.96 2.36
CA ALA A 57 2.73 5.61 1.75
C ALA A 57 3.54 6.83 1.25
N GLY A 58 2.96 8.03 1.22
CA GLY A 58 3.60 9.20 0.63
C GLY A 58 3.79 9.11 -0.90
N MET A 59 2.97 8.31 -1.57
CA MET A 59 3.00 8.08 -3.02
C MET A 59 1.89 8.86 -3.75
N LEU A 60 0.84 9.30 -3.04
CA LEU A 60 -0.32 9.96 -3.68
C LEU A 60 0.04 11.26 -4.40
N ASN A 61 0.85 12.12 -3.77
CA ASN A 61 1.19 13.43 -4.34
C ASN A 61 2.24 13.33 -5.46
N ARG A 62 3.01 12.25 -5.52
CA ARG A 62 4.00 12.02 -6.60
C ARG A 62 3.34 11.77 -7.97
N LEU A 63 2.06 11.40 -7.98
CA LEU A 63 1.29 11.16 -9.21
C LEU A 63 0.72 12.46 -9.84
N TYR A 64 0.81 13.60 -9.15
CA TYR A 64 0.24 14.89 -9.59
C TYR A 64 1.27 16.03 -9.63
N SER A 65 2.57 15.72 -9.45
CA SER A 65 3.66 16.72 -9.47
C SER A 65 4.44 16.73 -10.80
N SER A 66 3.80 16.37 -11.90
CA SER A 66 4.31 16.46 -13.27
C SER A 66 3.39 17.31 -14.12
#